data_AF-A0A536I0W4-F1
#
_entry.id   AF-A0A536I0W4-F1
#
_cell.length_a   1.000
_cell.length_b   1.000
_cell.length_c   1.000
_cell.angle_alpha   90.00
_cell.angle_beta   90.00
_cell.angle_gamma   90.00
#
_symmetry.space_group_name_H-M   'P 1'
#
loop_
_entity.id
_entity.type
_entity.pdbx_description
1 polymer ?
#
loop_
_entity_poly.entity_id
_entity_poly.type
_entity_poly.pdbx_seq_one_letter_code
_entity_poly.pdbx_strand_id
1 'polypeptide(L)'
;GKHTPVNGVANLFAYEIDTKDTIERSKREIREKIQWFLKFAEISTKADEFVESATMNPAFEESAMFENMIDLMFRNEYDVYVFDTAPTANARRLLGMSKVYSLWVNKMMKSREEAQSLREMLSFTKKKEQDPLMDYLVEFRGRMEHARELLT
;
A
#
# COMPACT_ATOMS: atom_id res chain seq x y z
N GLY A 1 -12.18 -5.95 -12.56
CA GLY A 1 -12.34 -6.98 -13.60
C GLY A 1 -13.49 -7.91 -13.29
N LYS A 2 -13.91 -8.70 -14.27
CA LYS A 2 -14.86 -9.81 -14.08
C LYS A 2 -14.11 -11.14 -14.10
N HIS A 3 -14.32 -11.93 -13.06
CA HIS A 3 -13.82 -13.30 -12.99
C HIS A 3 -14.54 -14.17 -14.04
N THR A 4 -13.78 -14.73 -14.99
CA THR A 4 -14.36 -15.39 -16.17
C THR A 4 -13.71 -16.76 -16.40
N PRO A 5 -14.47 -17.87 -16.46
CA PRO A 5 -13.92 -19.18 -16.77
C PRO A 5 -13.38 -19.23 -18.20
N VAL A 6 -12.25 -19.93 -18.40
CA VAL A 6 -11.67 -20.13 -19.74
C VAL A 6 -12.34 -21.32 -20.42
N ASN A 7 -12.90 -21.09 -21.61
CA ASN A 7 -13.61 -22.12 -22.36
C ASN A 7 -12.69 -23.31 -22.70
N GLY A 8 -13.16 -24.53 -22.41
CA GLY A 8 -12.45 -25.75 -22.76
C GLY A 8 -11.36 -26.19 -21.77
N VAL A 9 -11.14 -25.45 -20.68
CA VAL A 9 -10.16 -25.82 -19.63
C VAL A 9 -10.82 -25.75 -18.25
N ALA A 10 -10.87 -26.88 -17.56
CA ALA A 10 -11.38 -26.92 -16.19
C ALA A 10 -10.43 -26.20 -15.21
N ASN A 11 -10.99 -25.56 -14.19
CA ASN A 11 -10.24 -24.88 -13.12
C ASN A 11 -9.31 -23.74 -13.60
N LEU A 12 -9.52 -23.22 -14.80
CA LEU A 12 -8.79 -22.07 -15.32
C LEU A 12 -9.72 -20.87 -15.46
N PHE A 13 -9.32 -19.76 -14.86
CA PHE A 13 -10.08 -18.52 -14.89
C PHE A 13 -9.17 -17.36 -15.29
N ALA A 14 -9.76 -16.41 -16.00
CA ALA A 14 -9.14 -15.16 -16.39
C ALA A 14 -9.77 -14.01 -15.61
N TYR A 15 -8.91 -13.07 -15.19
CA TYR A 15 -9.32 -11.84 -14.54
C TYR A 15 -8.51 -10.69 -15.11
N GLU A 16 -9.18 -9.78 -15.81
CA GLU A 16 -8.56 -8.55 -16.30
C GLU A 16 -8.69 -7.45 -15.24
N ILE A 17 -7.58 -6.95 -14.74
CA ILE A 17 -7.56 -5.80 -13.83
C ILE A 17 -7.82 -4.54 -14.66
N ASP A 18 -8.94 -3.86 -14.41
CA ASP A 18 -9.16 -2.53 -14.97
C ASP A 18 -8.21 -1.57 -14.25
N THR A 19 -7.22 -1.09 -15.00
CA THR A 19 -6.16 -0.26 -14.46
C THR A 19 -6.64 1.14 -14.11
N LYS A 20 -7.59 1.70 -14.87
CA LYS A 20 -8.06 3.08 -14.66
C LYS A 20 -8.82 3.22 -13.36
N ASP A 21 -9.80 2.36 -13.13
CA ASP A 21 -10.62 2.39 -11.91
C ASP A 21 -9.77 2.12 -10.66
N THR A 22 -8.81 1.21 -10.79
CA THR A 22 -7.84 0.90 -9.73
C THR A 22 -7.00 2.11 -9.36
N ILE A 23 -6.43 2.79 -10.37
CA ILE A 23 -5.57 3.95 -10.17
C ILE A 23 -6.38 5.08 -9.52
N GLU A 24 -7.57 5.39 -10.02
CA GLU A 24 -8.40 6.45 -9.46
C GLU A 24 -8.85 6.16 -8.02
N ARG A 25 -9.17 4.90 -7.71
CA ARG A 25 -9.44 4.48 -6.33
C ARG A 25 -8.23 4.69 -5.44
N SER A 26 -7.06 4.23 -5.87
CA SER A 26 -5.80 4.35 -5.12
C SER A 26 -5.43 5.82 -4.89
N LYS A 27 -5.64 6.69 -5.89
CA LYS A 27 -5.42 8.14 -5.77
C LYS A 27 -6.31 8.75 -4.70
N ARG A 28 -7.61 8.39 -4.69
CA ARG A 28 -8.55 8.87 -3.67
C ARG A 28 -8.14 8.41 -2.28
N GLU A 29 -7.82 7.13 -2.12
CA GLU A 29 -7.39 6.57 -0.84
C GLU A 29 -6.11 7.23 -0.33
N ILE A 30 -5.11 7.46 -1.21
CA ILE A 30 -3.88 8.14 -0.81
C ILE A 30 -4.11 9.62 -0.48
N ARG A 31 -5.05 10.29 -1.17
CA ARG A 31 -5.46 11.65 -0.84
C ARG A 31 -6.06 11.73 0.55
N GLU A 32 -7.01 10.84 0.85
CA GLU A 32 -7.66 10.76 2.15
C GLU A 32 -6.64 10.46 3.26
N LYS A 33 -5.73 9.49 3.02
CA LYS A 33 -4.65 9.16 3.96
C LYS A 33 -3.68 10.32 4.19
N ILE A 34 -3.27 11.04 3.15
CA ILE A 34 -2.38 12.21 3.28
C ILE A 34 -3.08 13.34 4.03
N GLN A 35 -4.33 13.65 3.71
CA GLN A 35 -5.11 14.67 4.42
C GLN A 35 -5.27 14.31 5.90
N TRP A 36 -5.59 13.04 6.18
CA TRP A 36 -5.68 12.51 7.53
C TRP A 36 -4.32 12.62 8.26
N PHE A 37 -3.24 12.18 7.62
CA PHE A 37 -1.89 12.26 8.18
C PHE A 37 -1.48 13.69 8.51
N LEU A 38 -1.67 14.63 7.57
CA LEU A 38 -1.32 16.05 7.78
C LEU A 38 -2.13 16.66 8.92
N LYS A 39 -3.42 16.28 9.05
CA LYS A 39 -4.26 16.69 10.17
C LYS A 39 -3.71 16.19 11.52
N PHE A 40 -3.30 14.92 11.60
CA PHE A 40 -2.72 14.34 12.83
C PHE A 40 -1.31 14.84 13.13
N ALA A 41 -0.58 15.29 12.11
CA ALA A 41 0.74 15.89 12.26
C ALA A 41 0.69 17.41 12.55
N GLU A 42 -0.51 18.01 12.63
CA GLU A 42 -0.72 19.46 12.78
C GLU A 42 -0.03 20.30 11.68
N ILE A 43 0.16 19.72 10.49
CA ILE A 43 0.83 20.38 9.36
C ILE A 43 -0.25 21.05 8.49
N SER A 44 -0.29 22.39 8.47
CA SER A 44 -1.18 23.17 7.61
C SER A 44 -0.57 23.42 6.23
N THR A 45 -0.36 22.38 5.43
CA THR A 45 0.10 22.51 4.03
C THR A 45 -1.00 22.14 3.05
N LYS A 46 -0.83 22.55 1.78
CA LYS A 46 -1.71 22.15 0.69
C LYS A 46 -1.52 20.67 0.37
N ALA A 47 -2.28 19.82 1.06
CA ALA A 47 -2.30 18.37 0.85
C ALA A 47 -2.43 17.98 -0.63
N ASP A 48 -3.19 18.76 -1.39
CA ASP A 48 -3.52 18.49 -2.79
C ASP A 48 -2.29 18.53 -3.71
N GLU A 49 -1.37 19.49 -3.53
CA GLU A 49 -0.15 19.58 -4.34
C GLU A 49 0.79 18.39 -4.08
N PHE A 50 0.85 17.92 -2.82
CA PHE A 50 1.61 16.71 -2.46
C PHE A 50 1.00 15.45 -3.06
N VAL A 51 -0.33 15.33 -3.01
CA VAL A 51 -1.07 14.19 -3.57
C VAL A 51 -0.90 14.15 -5.08
N GLU A 52 -1.04 15.28 -5.76
CA GLU A 52 -0.87 15.37 -7.22
C GLU A 52 0.54 14.93 -7.62
N SER A 53 1.57 15.45 -6.95
CA SER A 53 2.96 15.06 -7.20
C SER A 53 3.22 13.57 -6.96
N ALA A 54 2.66 13.01 -5.87
CA ALA A 54 2.81 11.60 -5.54
C ALA A 54 2.09 10.66 -6.52
N THR A 55 0.97 11.10 -7.10
CA THR A 55 0.07 10.27 -7.91
C THR A 55 0.29 10.36 -9.42
N MET A 56 0.99 11.38 -9.91
CA MET A 56 1.37 11.52 -11.33
C MET A 56 2.59 10.70 -11.75
N ASN A 57 3.31 10.09 -10.80
CA ASN A 57 4.50 9.29 -11.10
C ASN A 57 4.12 7.88 -11.57
N PRO A 58 4.69 7.33 -12.68
CA PRO A 58 4.47 5.94 -13.10
C PRO A 58 4.69 4.89 -12.01
N ALA A 59 5.61 5.15 -11.06
CA ALA A 59 5.84 4.27 -9.92
C ALA A 59 4.60 4.11 -9.02
N PHE A 60 3.71 5.11 -8.97
CA PHE A 60 2.44 5.05 -8.26
C PHE A 60 1.50 4.05 -8.92
N GLU A 61 1.34 4.12 -10.24
CA GLU A 61 0.47 3.20 -10.99
C GLU A 61 0.91 1.75 -10.80
N GLU A 62 2.22 1.52 -10.86
CA GLU A 62 2.79 0.19 -10.60
C GLU A 62 2.58 -0.28 -9.17
N SER A 63 2.68 0.62 -8.17
CA SER A 63 2.37 0.26 -6.78
C SER A 63 0.89 -0.09 -6.58
N ALA A 64 -0.02 0.63 -7.22
CA ALA A 64 -1.45 0.35 -7.16
C ALA A 64 -1.78 -1.01 -7.80
N MET A 65 -1.13 -1.34 -8.92
CA MET A 65 -1.26 -2.67 -9.52
C MET A 65 -0.72 -3.76 -8.60
N PHE A 66 0.42 -3.52 -7.94
CA PHE A 66 1.00 -4.47 -7.00
C PHE A 66 0.08 -4.76 -5.82
N GLU A 67 -0.50 -3.73 -5.19
CA GLU A 67 -1.43 -3.91 -4.07
C GLU A 67 -2.64 -4.76 -4.48
N ASN A 68 -3.22 -4.49 -5.66
CA ASN A 68 -4.30 -5.31 -6.20
C ASN A 68 -3.91 -6.77 -6.43
N MET A 69 -2.70 -7.03 -6.93
CA MET A 69 -2.20 -8.40 -7.12
C MET A 69 -2.10 -9.12 -5.78
N ILE A 70 -1.52 -8.46 -4.76
CA ILE A 70 -1.42 -9.01 -3.40
C ILE A 70 -2.82 -9.30 -2.83
N ASP A 71 -3.78 -8.40 -3.02
CA ASP A 71 -5.15 -8.60 -2.54
C ASP A 71 -5.86 -9.78 -3.22
N LEU A 72 -5.52 -10.08 -4.48
CA LEU A 72 -6.02 -11.28 -5.16
C LEU A 72 -5.39 -12.56 -4.60
N MET A 73 -4.09 -12.52 -4.28
CA MET A 73 -3.38 -13.66 -3.68
C MET A 73 -3.86 -13.93 -2.26
N PHE A 74 -4.15 -12.90 -1.46
CA PHE A 74 -4.65 -13.03 -0.09
C PHE A 74 -6.03 -13.68 0.01
N ARG A 75 -6.84 -13.63 -1.06
CA ARG A 75 -8.11 -14.36 -1.10
C ARG A 75 -7.92 -15.87 -1.10
N ASN A 76 -6.76 -16.34 -1.54
CA ASN A 76 -6.38 -17.75 -1.54
C ASN A 76 -7.47 -18.66 -2.16
N GLU A 77 -8.05 -18.20 -3.27
CA GLU A 77 -9.14 -18.88 -3.99
C GLU A 77 -8.60 -19.91 -5.00
N TYR A 78 -7.32 -19.80 -5.38
CA TYR A 78 -6.67 -20.64 -6.38
C TYR A 78 -5.34 -21.16 -5.87
N ASP A 79 -4.97 -22.37 -6.28
CA ASP A 79 -3.67 -22.96 -5.93
C ASP A 79 -2.51 -22.27 -6.64
N VAL A 80 -2.75 -21.73 -7.84
CA VAL A 80 -1.73 -21.10 -8.69
C VAL A 80 -2.28 -19.82 -9.31
N TYR A 81 -1.50 -18.74 -9.19
CA TYR A 81 -1.77 -17.45 -9.82
C TYR A 81 -0.73 -17.17 -10.91
N VAL A 82 -1.19 -16.82 -12.11
CA VAL A 82 -0.32 -16.41 -13.23
C VAL A 82 -0.62 -14.95 -13.55
N PHE A 83 0.39 -14.09 -13.41
CA PHE A 83 0.27 -12.67 -13.69
C PHE A 83 0.93 -12.34 -15.02
N ASP A 84 0.13 -11.86 -15.97
CA ASP A 84 0.62 -11.29 -17.23
C ASP A 84 0.88 -9.79 -17.03
N THR A 85 2.17 -9.40 -17.01
CA THR A 85 2.58 -8.02 -16.78
C THR A 85 2.94 -7.33 -18.08
N ALA A 86 2.55 -6.06 -18.24
CA ALA A 86 2.93 -5.24 -19.40
C ALA A 86 4.45 -5.28 -19.66
N PRO A 87 4.92 -5.15 -20.92
CA PRO A 87 6.34 -5.25 -21.26
C PRO A 87 7.23 -4.19 -20.60
N THR A 88 6.65 -3.08 -20.14
CA THR A 88 7.34 -2.02 -19.37
C THR A 88 7.38 -2.30 -17.86
N ALA A 89 6.52 -3.20 -17.37
CA ALA A 89 6.47 -3.61 -15.97
C ALA A 89 7.51 -4.70 -15.72
N ASN A 90 8.53 -4.39 -14.93
CA ASN A 90 9.53 -5.37 -14.56
C ASN A 90 8.98 -6.25 -13.43
N ALA A 91 8.56 -7.48 -13.75
CA ALA A 91 8.08 -8.46 -12.77
C ALA A 91 9.05 -8.69 -11.59
N ARG A 92 10.37 -8.54 -11.80
CA ARG A 92 11.34 -8.61 -10.69
C ARG A 92 11.30 -7.38 -9.79
N ARG A 93 10.95 -6.20 -10.31
CA ARG A 93 10.74 -5.00 -9.50
C ARG A 93 9.57 -5.23 -8.55
N LEU A 94 8.49 -5.84 -9.01
CA LEU A 94 7.33 -6.21 -8.20
C LEU A 94 7.72 -7.14 -7.03
N LEU A 95 8.52 -8.19 -7.28
CA LEU A 95 9.04 -9.06 -6.22
C LEU A 95 9.93 -8.31 -5.20
N GLY A 96 10.67 -7.31 -5.66
CA GLY A 96 11.51 -6.46 -4.81
C GLY A 96 10.73 -5.41 -4.00
N MET A 97 9.51 -5.04 -4.42
CA MET A 97 8.73 -3.99 -3.77
C MET A 97 8.34 -4.37 -2.34
N SER A 98 8.00 -5.63 -2.06
CA SER A 98 7.70 -6.11 -0.70
C SER A 98 8.83 -5.81 0.29
N LYS A 99 10.09 -6.01 -0.15
CA LYS A 99 11.29 -5.70 0.65
C LYS A 99 11.48 -4.19 0.82
N VAL A 100 11.27 -3.40 -0.24
CA VAL A 100 11.38 -1.93 -0.17
C VAL A 100 10.32 -1.36 0.78
N TYR A 101 9.07 -1.81 0.68
CA TYR A 101 8.01 -1.42 1.60
C TYR A 101 8.35 -1.79 3.04
N SER A 102 8.80 -3.02 3.29
CA SER A 102 9.21 -3.46 4.63
C SER A 102 10.26 -2.53 5.25
N LEU A 103 11.29 -2.14 4.49
CA LEU A 103 12.32 -1.19 4.95
C LEU A 103 11.74 0.20 5.22
N TRP A 104 10.88 0.69 4.34
CA TRP A 104 10.26 2.00 4.48
C TRP A 104 9.34 2.07 5.70
N VAL A 105 8.49 1.07 5.91
CA VAL A 105 7.57 1.01 7.05
C VAL A 105 8.34 0.98 8.36
N ASN A 106 9.38 0.15 8.46
CA ASN A 106 10.23 0.10 9.64
C ASN A 106 10.87 1.47 9.96
N LYS A 107 11.29 2.21 8.93
CA LYS A 107 11.82 3.57 9.12
C LYS A 107 10.76 4.56 9.58
N MET A 108 9.55 4.48 9.04
CA MET A 108 8.43 5.34 9.43
C MET A 108 7.97 5.07 10.87
N MET A 109 7.89 3.81 11.27
CA MET A 109 7.57 3.42 12.65
C MET A 109 8.60 4.01 13.62
N LYS A 110 9.89 3.79 13.36
CA LYS A 110 10.97 4.36 14.20
C LYS A 110 10.88 5.89 14.28
N SER A 111 10.67 6.57 13.14
CA SER A 111 10.51 8.02 13.13
C SER A 111 9.30 8.49 13.95
N ARG A 112 8.21 7.72 13.98
CA ARG A 112 7.01 8.04 14.76
C ARG A 112 7.25 7.82 16.26
N GLU A 113 7.93 6.73 16.64
CA GLU A 113 8.33 6.48 18.03
C GLU A 113 9.22 7.60 18.58
N GLU A 114 10.20 8.05 17.79
CA GLU A 114 11.08 9.18 18.15
C GLU A 114 10.29 10.48 18.34
N ALA A 115 9.37 10.79 17.43
CA ALA A 115 8.51 11.97 17.52
C ALA A 115 7.58 11.91 18.75
N GLN A 116 7.02 10.73 19.05
CA GLN A 116 6.16 10.54 20.22
C GLN A 116 6.95 10.71 21.52
N SER A 117 8.15 10.11 21.61
CA SER A 117 9.04 10.25 22.76
C SER A 117 9.40 11.72 23.01
N LEU A 118 9.72 12.48 21.95
CA LEU A 118 9.98 13.91 22.05
C LEU A 118 8.74 14.68 22.52
N ARG A 119 7.55 14.37 22.00
CA ARG A 119 6.28 14.98 22.43
C ARG A 119 6.02 14.71 23.91
N GLU A 120 6.24 13.49 24.38
CA GLU A 120 6.05 13.11 25.78
C GLU A 120 7.03 13.83 26.71
N MET A 121 8.28 14.04 26.30
CA MET A 121 9.26 14.83 27.07
C MET A 121 8.88 16.30 27.18
N LEU A 122 8.28 16.88 26.13
CA LEU A 122 7.89 18.30 26.08
C LEU A 122 6.50 18.57 26.67
N SER A 123 5.66 17.55 26.83
CA SER A 123 4.29 17.71 27.32
C SER A 123 4.23 17.88 28.84
N PHE A 124 3.52 18.91 29.29
CA PHE A 124 3.18 19.11 30.69
C PHE A 124 2.19 18.06 31.24
N THR A 125 1.45 17.38 30.35
CA THR A 125 0.46 16.36 30.71
C THR A 125 0.91 14.99 30.21
N LYS A 126 1.02 14.00 31.11
CA LYS A 126 1.42 12.62 30.77
C LYS A 126 0.29 11.74 30.24
N LYS A 127 -0.74 12.35 29.62
CA LYS A 127 -1.89 11.59 29.13
C LYS A 127 -1.47 10.88 27.84
N LYS A 128 -1.46 9.54 27.87
CA LYS A 128 -1.27 8.74 26.67
C LYS A 128 -2.52 8.83 25.82
N GLU A 129 -2.35 9.31 24.61
CA GLU A 129 -3.38 9.32 23.58
C GLU A 129 -3.17 8.12 22.67
N GLN A 130 -4.25 7.66 22.07
CA GLN A 130 -4.16 6.66 21.02
C GLN A 130 -3.36 7.24 19.86
N ASP A 131 -2.53 6.42 19.22
CA ASP A 131 -1.77 6.82 18.05
C ASP A 131 -2.25 6.05 16.81
N PRO A 132 -3.34 6.50 16.18
CA PRO A 132 -3.88 5.86 14.98
C PRO A 132 -2.86 5.68 13.85
N LEU A 133 -1.86 6.56 13.77
CA LEU A 133 -0.82 6.47 12.75
C LEU A 133 0.12 5.29 13.03
N MET A 134 0.47 5.07 14.30
CA MET A 134 1.25 3.89 14.68
C MET A 134 0.47 2.60 14.41
N ASP A 135 -0.81 2.57 14.77
CA ASP A 135 -1.68 1.41 14.53
C ASP A 135 -1.71 1.04 13.03
N TYR A 136 -1.89 2.04 12.17
CA TYR A 136 -1.84 1.88 10.72
C TYR A 136 -0.49 1.32 10.23
N LEU A 137 0.63 1.85 10.73
CA LEU A 137 1.96 1.41 10.30
C LEU A 137 2.23 -0.05 10.70
N VAL A 138 1.73 -0.48 11.87
CA VAL A 138 1.83 -1.88 12.33
C VAL A 138 1.03 -2.82 11.43
N GLU A 139 -0.22 -2.46 11.12
CA GLU A 139 -1.07 -3.24 10.21
C GLU A 139 -0.43 -3.35 8.82
N PHE A 140 0.03 -2.22 8.30
CA PHE A 140 0.66 -2.16 6.98
C PHE A 140 1.97 -2.97 6.93
N ARG A 141 2.77 -2.99 8.01
CA ARG A 141 3.95 -3.88 8.12
C ARG A 141 3.56 -5.35 7.99
N GLY A 142 2.56 -5.80 8.76
CA GLY A 142 2.10 -7.19 8.72
C GLY A 142 1.59 -7.59 7.33
N ARG A 143 0.87 -6.68 6.68
CA ARG A 143 0.42 -6.87 5.28
C ARG A 143 1.60 -7.08 4.32
N MET A 144 2.66 -6.29 4.43
CA MET A 144 3.84 -6.39 3.56
C MET A 144 4.69 -7.63 3.83
N GLU A 145 4.75 -8.08 5.09
CA GLU A 145 5.43 -9.33 5.47
C GLU A 145 4.72 -10.54 4.86
N HIS A 146 3.39 -10.59 4.96
CA HIS A 146 2.61 -11.67 4.36
C HIS A 146 2.71 -11.66 2.82
N ALA A 147 2.64 -10.48 2.21
CA ALA A 147 2.86 -10.32 0.77
C ALA A 147 4.24 -10.85 0.33
N ARG A 148 5.29 -10.64 1.15
CA ARG A 148 6.62 -11.18 0.87
C ARG A 148 6.63 -12.71 0.88
N GLU A 149 6.01 -13.34 1.89
CA GLU A 149 5.96 -14.81 2.01
C GLU A 149 5.27 -15.47 0.81
N LEU A 150 4.25 -14.84 0.22
CA LEU A 150 3.59 -15.38 -0.96
C LEU A 150 4.39 -15.22 -2.25
N LEU A 151 5.38 -14.32 -2.27
CA LEU A 151 6.17 -13.98 -3.46
C LEU A 151 7.59 -14.60 -3.46
N THR A 152 8.01 -15.22 -2.36
CA THR A 152 9.33 -15.88 -2.24
C THR A 152 9.20 -17.34 -1.84
#